data_AF-A0A1V1SYU9-F1
#
_entry.id   AF-A0A1V1SYU9-F1
#
_cell.length_a   1.000
_cell.length_b   1.000
_cell.length_c   1.000
_cell.angle_alpha   90.00
_cell.angle_beta   90.00
_cell.angle_gamma   90.00
#
_symmetry.space_group_name_H-M   'P 1'
#
loop_
_entity.id
_entity.type
_entity.pdbx_description
1 polymer ?
#
loop_
_entity_poly.entity_id
_entity_poly.type
_entity_poly.pdbx_seq_one_letter_code
_entity_poly.pdbx_strand_id
1 'polypeptide(L)'
;MSTFKGIVSEFPDIRVDYFRRLPDFPPPLACFLSHVHSDHLAGLETFDGSFVYCSAATKEILLRLEKSSVRLNYAKGILEDPRRQTYKHLERRLKPIPLDTPTTIQLSPGCTIQVTLLDANHCVGAVMFLFEGSGKAVLYTGDIRCEPRFVTAITQNPNMIEYSLGPKTLDRIYLDTSVLDDFPLPTKAEGLSELLEKLRKYPQDTIFHFQSWTYG
;
A
#
# COMPACT_ATOMS: atom_id res chain seq x y z
N MET A 1 5.64 -0.86 13.07
CA MET A 1 5.63 0.53 12.57
C MET A 1 6.88 0.73 11.73
N SER A 2 6.69 1.10 10.47
CA SER A 2 7.80 1.33 9.53
C SER A 2 8.75 2.43 10.01
N THR A 3 10.06 2.20 9.89
CA THR A 3 11.09 3.23 10.09
C THR A 3 11.38 4.03 8.82
N PHE A 4 10.81 3.59 7.69
CA PHE A 4 10.99 4.22 6.39
C PHE A 4 10.18 5.52 6.31
N LYS A 5 10.87 6.67 6.23
CA LYS A 5 10.24 8.00 6.17
C LYS A 5 9.77 8.39 4.76
N GLY A 6 9.52 7.41 3.90
CA GLY A 6 9.07 7.59 2.52
C GLY A 6 10.10 8.09 1.51
N ILE A 7 11.36 8.28 1.91
CA ILE A 7 12.43 8.81 1.05
C ILE A 7 12.99 7.69 0.17
N VAL A 8 12.72 7.78 -1.13
CA VAL A 8 13.37 6.95 -2.15
C VAL A 8 14.63 7.68 -2.60
N SER A 9 15.82 7.18 -2.25
CA SER A 9 17.07 7.92 -2.44
C SER A 9 17.41 8.19 -3.90
N GLU A 10 17.03 7.26 -4.78
CA GLU A 10 17.21 7.32 -6.22
C GLU A 10 16.23 8.29 -6.88
N PHE A 11 15.13 8.62 -6.18
CA PHE A 11 14.05 9.49 -6.64
C PHE A 11 13.66 10.47 -5.51
N PRO A 12 14.52 11.43 -5.14
CA PRO A 12 14.31 12.29 -3.97
C PRO A 12 13.11 13.24 -4.12
N ASP A 13 12.64 13.46 -5.35
CA ASP A 13 11.47 14.30 -5.67
C ASP A 13 10.14 13.59 -5.38
N ILE A 14 10.14 12.31 -5.06
CA ILE A 14 8.93 11.56 -4.70
C ILE A 14 8.87 11.18 -3.23
N ARG A 15 7.69 10.75 -2.81
CA ARG A 15 7.43 10.29 -1.45
C ARG A 15 6.48 9.10 -1.46
N VAL A 16 6.76 8.07 -0.67
CA VAL A 16 5.90 6.88 -0.56
C VAL A 16 5.47 6.67 0.89
N ASP A 17 4.17 6.48 1.13
CA ASP A 17 3.56 6.09 2.42
C ASP A 17 3.89 6.97 3.64
N TYR A 18 4.36 8.21 3.40
CA TYR A 18 4.75 9.13 4.46
C TYR A 18 4.49 10.57 4.03
N PHE A 19 3.46 11.20 4.56
CA PHE A 19 2.95 12.49 4.07
C PHE A 19 3.26 13.67 5.00
N ARG A 20 3.91 13.42 6.15
CA ARG A 20 4.39 14.48 7.02
C ARG A 20 5.55 15.23 6.37
N ARG A 21 5.59 16.54 6.58
CA ARG A 21 6.74 17.37 6.20
C ARG A 21 8.00 16.88 6.91
N LEU A 22 9.08 16.68 6.15
CA LEU A 22 10.42 16.47 6.71
C LEU A 22 11.21 17.78 6.57
N PRO A 23 11.75 18.36 7.65
CA PRO A 23 12.48 19.63 7.59
C PRO A 23 13.70 19.60 6.67
N ASP A 24 14.41 18.46 6.62
CA ASP A 24 15.66 18.30 5.88
C ASP A 24 15.46 18.01 4.38
N PHE A 25 14.21 17.91 3.91
CA PHE A 25 13.89 17.55 2.53
C PHE A 25 12.92 18.56 1.91
N PRO A 26 13.05 18.85 0.60
CA PRO A 26 12.06 19.65 -0.09
C PRO A 26 10.69 18.93 -0.13
N PRO A 27 9.58 19.68 -0.33
CA PRO A 27 8.29 19.08 -0.60
C PRO A 27 8.35 18.16 -1.84
N PRO A 28 7.75 16.96 -1.79
CA PRO A 28 7.76 16.06 -2.93
C PRO A 28 6.91 16.60 -4.09
N LEU A 29 7.35 16.35 -5.32
CA LEU A 29 6.63 16.68 -6.55
C LEU A 29 5.53 15.66 -6.87
N ALA A 30 5.65 14.43 -6.35
CA ALA A 30 4.60 13.41 -6.38
C ALA A 30 4.66 12.52 -5.13
N CYS A 31 3.50 12.11 -4.64
CA CYS A 31 3.39 11.16 -3.53
C CYS A 31 2.76 9.86 -4.00
N PHE A 32 3.03 8.76 -3.30
CA PHE A 32 2.52 7.43 -3.60
C PHE A 32 1.97 6.79 -2.32
N LEU A 33 0.84 6.09 -2.44
CA LEU A 33 0.22 5.36 -1.35
C LEU A 33 0.05 3.89 -1.75
N SER A 34 0.79 2.99 -1.10
CA SER A 34 0.74 1.55 -1.37
C SER A 34 -0.61 0.96 -0.97
N HIS A 35 -1.10 1.28 0.23
CA HIS A 35 -2.35 0.78 0.78
C HIS A 35 -2.87 1.64 1.94
N VAL A 36 -4.05 1.31 2.47
CA VAL A 36 -4.79 2.18 3.42
C VAL A 36 -4.54 1.90 4.90
N HIS A 37 -3.54 1.08 5.27
CA HIS A 37 -3.26 0.85 6.69
C HIS A 37 -2.72 2.11 7.35
N SER A 38 -3.14 2.35 8.59
CA SER A 38 -2.95 3.64 9.27
C SER A 38 -1.49 4.06 9.42
N ASP A 39 -0.56 3.12 9.52
CA ASP A 39 0.87 3.37 9.63
C ASP A 39 1.52 3.79 8.31
N HIS A 40 0.81 3.67 7.19
CA HIS A 40 1.20 4.19 5.86
C HIS A 40 0.51 5.52 5.52
N LEU A 41 -0.35 6.04 6.39
CA LEU A 41 -1.11 7.29 6.17
C LEU A 41 -0.56 8.48 6.96
N ALA A 42 0.64 8.36 7.54
CA ALA A 42 1.18 9.37 8.45
C ALA A 42 1.20 10.78 7.82
N GLY A 43 0.39 11.71 8.32
CA GLY A 43 0.32 13.09 7.85
C GLY A 43 -0.65 13.32 6.69
N LEU A 44 -1.35 12.29 6.22
CA LEU A 44 -2.27 12.38 5.07
C LEU A 44 -3.54 13.16 5.43
N GLU A 45 -3.94 13.14 6.70
CA GLU A 45 -5.13 13.79 7.26
C GLU A 45 -5.18 15.31 7.04
N THR A 46 -4.03 15.97 7.01
CA THR A 46 -3.89 17.41 6.78
C THR A 46 -3.10 17.71 5.52
N PHE A 47 -2.97 16.73 4.62
CA PHE A 47 -2.10 16.84 3.46
C PHE A 47 -2.71 17.77 2.39
N ASP A 48 -1.96 18.80 2.01
CA ASP A 48 -2.31 19.78 0.99
C ASP A 48 -1.29 19.87 -0.16
N GLY A 49 -0.34 18.95 -0.19
CA GLY A 49 0.76 18.89 -1.15
C GLY A 49 0.39 18.29 -2.51
N SER A 50 1.38 17.73 -3.20
CA SER A 50 1.28 17.21 -4.58
C SER A 50 0.26 16.08 -4.77
N PHE A 51 0.08 15.61 -6.01
CA PHE A 51 -0.82 14.47 -6.27
C PHE A 51 -0.34 13.21 -5.54
N VAL A 52 -1.31 12.40 -5.10
CA VAL A 52 -1.08 11.11 -4.46
C VAL A 52 -1.52 10.00 -5.41
N TYR A 53 -0.56 9.23 -5.89
CA TYR A 53 -0.76 8.11 -6.80
C TYR A 53 -0.96 6.81 -6.04
N CYS A 54 -1.93 6.00 -6.43
CA CYS A 54 -2.27 4.75 -5.75
C CYS A 54 -3.04 3.81 -6.68
N SER A 55 -3.40 2.62 -6.21
CA SER A 55 -4.32 1.77 -6.94
C SER A 55 -5.75 2.34 -6.92
N ALA A 56 -6.58 1.94 -7.90
CA ALA A 56 -7.99 2.32 -7.92
C ALA A 56 -8.73 1.89 -6.65
N ALA A 57 -8.46 0.68 -6.15
CA ALA A 57 -9.05 0.17 -4.92
C ALA A 57 -8.61 0.98 -3.70
N THR A 58 -7.32 1.31 -3.57
CA THR A 58 -6.81 2.16 -2.48
C THR A 58 -7.49 3.52 -2.47
N LYS A 59 -7.66 4.18 -3.62
CA LYS A 59 -8.41 5.45 -3.72
C LYS A 59 -9.84 5.31 -3.21
N GLU A 60 -10.55 4.28 -3.69
CA GLU A 60 -11.95 4.06 -3.34
C GLU A 60 -12.14 3.74 -1.86
N ILE A 61 -11.25 2.93 -1.27
CA ILE A 61 -11.30 2.60 0.16
C ILE A 61 -10.98 3.84 0.99
N LEU A 62 -9.90 4.56 0.67
CA LEU A 62 -9.44 5.74 1.41
C LEU A 62 -10.53 6.82 1.51
N LEU A 63 -11.24 7.09 0.42
CA LEU A 63 -12.32 8.08 0.38
C LEU A 63 -13.56 7.69 1.19
N ARG A 64 -13.72 6.40 1.51
CA ARG A 64 -14.81 5.86 2.34
C ARG A 64 -14.41 5.66 3.81
N LEU A 65 -13.14 5.82 4.18
CA LEU A 65 -12.70 5.67 5.57
C LEU A 65 -13.36 6.72 6.48
N GLU A 66 -14.03 6.23 7.51
CA GLU A 66 -14.64 7.03 8.57
C GLU A 66 -13.66 7.29 9.71
N LYS A 67 -13.93 8.33 10.51
CA LYS A 67 -13.05 8.76 11.60
C LYS A 67 -13.08 7.75 12.76
N SER A 68 -11.94 7.20 13.15
CA SER A 68 -11.83 6.23 14.26
C SER A 68 -12.34 6.75 15.61
N SER A 69 -12.31 8.07 15.85
CA SER A 69 -12.79 8.68 17.10
C SER A 69 -14.29 8.48 17.33
N VAL A 70 -15.07 8.24 16.28
CA VAL A 70 -16.52 8.02 16.36
C VAL A 70 -16.84 6.87 17.32
N ARG A 71 -16.06 5.78 17.34
CA ARG A 71 -16.32 4.62 18.20
C ARG A 71 -16.04 4.89 19.68
N LEU A 72 -14.91 5.53 19.98
CA LEU A 72 -14.54 5.92 21.34
C LEU A 72 -15.46 7.02 21.89
N ASN A 73 -15.83 7.97 21.04
CA ASN A 73 -16.74 9.06 21.38
C ASN A 73 -18.16 8.56 21.57
N TYR A 74 -18.63 7.62 20.74
CA TYR A 74 -19.90 6.92 20.95
C TYR A 74 -19.95 6.20 22.32
N ALA A 75 -18.89 5.48 22.69
CA ALA A 75 -18.77 4.87 24.01
C ALA A 75 -18.75 5.88 25.17
N LYS A 76 -18.38 7.14 24.90
CA LYS A 76 -18.38 8.27 25.85
C LYS A 76 -19.64 9.15 25.76
N GLY A 77 -20.64 8.76 24.95
CA GLY A 77 -21.87 9.55 24.75
C GLY A 77 -21.69 10.83 23.92
N ILE A 78 -20.54 11.01 23.27
CA ILE A 78 -20.26 12.13 22.37
C ILE A 78 -20.75 11.74 20.97
N LEU A 79 -21.81 12.39 20.50
CA LEU A 79 -22.36 12.23 19.16
C LEU A 79 -21.52 13.03 18.15
N GLU A 80 -20.60 12.34 17.46
CA GLU A 80 -20.02 12.82 16.20
C GLU A 80 -20.84 12.26 15.03
N ASP A 81 -20.83 12.93 13.86
CA ASP A 81 -21.39 12.33 12.65
C ASP A 81 -20.59 11.05 12.31
N PRO A 82 -21.22 9.85 12.46
CA PRO A 82 -20.50 8.60 12.30
C PRO A 82 -20.07 8.35 10.86
N ARG A 83 -20.70 9.04 9.89
CA ARG A 83 -20.43 8.87 8.45
C ARG A 83 -19.43 9.89 7.92
N ARG A 84 -18.81 10.69 8.80
CA ARG A 84 -17.81 11.68 8.38
C ARG A 84 -16.56 10.97 7.86
N GLN A 85 -16.39 11.06 6.55
CA GLN A 85 -15.24 10.54 5.82
C GLN A 85 -13.98 11.38 6.11
N THR A 86 -12.91 10.74 6.57
CA THR A 86 -11.66 11.40 7.00
C THR A 86 -10.93 12.05 5.83
N TYR A 87 -10.82 11.33 4.70
CA TYR A 87 -9.95 11.72 3.58
C TYR A 87 -10.70 12.23 2.34
N LYS A 88 -12.02 12.48 2.45
CA LYS A 88 -12.85 12.91 1.31
C LYS A 88 -12.31 14.14 0.58
N HIS A 89 -11.68 15.05 1.32
CA HIS A 89 -11.07 16.27 0.79
C HIS A 89 -9.93 16.01 -0.21
N LEU A 90 -9.36 14.79 -0.25
CA LEU A 90 -8.28 14.40 -1.15
C LEU A 90 -8.76 13.83 -2.50
N GLU A 91 -10.07 13.73 -2.75
CA GLU A 91 -10.64 13.09 -3.96
C GLU A 91 -10.01 13.58 -5.27
N ARG A 92 -9.78 14.90 -5.39
CA ARG A 92 -9.18 15.52 -6.58
C ARG A 92 -7.66 15.32 -6.65
N ARG A 93 -7.02 15.06 -5.52
CA ARG A 93 -5.57 14.84 -5.39
C ARG A 93 -5.17 13.38 -5.61
N LEU A 94 -6.07 12.44 -5.35
CA LEU A 94 -5.83 11.01 -5.56
C LEU A 94 -5.93 10.64 -7.04
N LYS A 95 -4.82 10.13 -7.58
CA LYS A 95 -4.67 9.72 -8.98
C LYS A 95 -4.47 8.20 -9.06
N PRO A 96 -5.51 7.43 -9.45
CA PRO A 96 -5.34 5.99 -9.57
C PRO A 96 -4.45 5.66 -10.78
N ILE A 97 -3.58 4.67 -10.62
CA ILE A 97 -2.78 4.08 -11.70
C ILE A 97 -3.26 2.63 -11.90
N PRO A 98 -3.48 2.17 -13.14
CA PRO A 98 -3.81 0.77 -13.41
C PRO A 98 -2.67 -0.16 -13.02
N LEU A 99 -3.01 -1.37 -12.56
CA LEU A 99 -2.02 -2.42 -12.32
C LEU A 99 -1.33 -2.82 -13.63
N ASP A 100 -0.07 -3.23 -13.50
CA ASP A 100 0.75 -3.79 -14.58
C ASP A 100 0.88 -2.89 -15.81
N THR A 101 0.61 -1.59 -15.65
CA THR A 101 0.64 -0.61 -16.73
C THR A 101 1.70 0.46 -16.44
N PRO A 102 2.84 0.42 -17.15
CA PRO A 102 3.86 1.47 -17.05
C PRO A 102 3.25 2.83 -17.34
N THR A 103 3.38 3.74 -16.38
CA THR A 103 2.75 5.06 -16.41
C THR A 103 3.81 6.13 -16.20
N THR A 104 3.97 7.01 -17.20
CA THR A 104 4.88 8.14 -17.10
C THR A 104 4.23 9.28 -16.32
N ILE A 105 4.91 9.75 -15.28
CA ILE A 105 4.52 10.91 -14.48
C ILE A 105 5.53 12.03 -14.71
N GLN A 106 5.03 13.20 -15.10
CA GLN A 106 5.84 14.42 -15.18
C GLN A 106 5.91 15.09 -13.81
N LEU A 107 7.10 15.16 -13.23
CA LEU A 107 7.35 15.78 -11.93
C LEU A 107 7.58 17.29 -12.06
N SER A 108 8.31 17.71 -13.09
CA SER A 108 8.57 19.10 -13.43
C SER A 108 8.89 19.22 -14.93
N PRO A 109 9.02 20.43 -15.51
CA PRO A 109 9.41 20.58 -16.91
C PRO A 109 10.73 19.87 -17.21
N GLY A 110 10.69 18.87 -18.12
CA GLY A 110 11.85 18.06 -18.48
C GLY A 110 12.23 16.96 -17.48
N CYS A 111 11.49 16.78 -16.38
CA CYS A 111 11.71 15.71 -15.41
C CYS A 111 10.51 14.76 -15.34
N THR A 112 10.73 13.50 -15.67
CA THR A 112 9.72 12.45 -15.67
C THR A 112 10.21 11.19 -15.00
N ILE A 113 9.30 10.45 -14.38
CA ILE A 113 9.53 9.09 -13.90
C ILE A 113 8.50 8.16 -14.53
N GLN A 114 8.86 6.90 -14.73
CA GLN A 114 7.92 5.82 -15.03
C GLN A 114 7.62 5.07 -13.74
N VAL A 115 6.35 4.79 -13.49
CA VAL A 115 5.91 3.95 -12.38
C VAL A 115 5.01 2.83 -12.89
N THR A 116 5.20 1.63 -12.36
CA THR A 116 4.34 0.47 -12.60
C THR A 116 3.85 -0.05 -11.24
N LEU A 117 2.53 -0.20 -11.09
CA LEU A 117 1.94 -0.80 -9.89
C LEU A 117 1.85 -2.31 -10.09
N LEU A 118 2.33 -3.06 -9.11
CA LEU A 118 2.25 -4.53 -9.08
C LEU A 118 1.43 -4.93 -7.84
N ASP A 119 0.68 -6.02 -7.89
CA ASP A 119 -0.02 -6.53 -6.72
C ASP A 119 0.95 -6.84 -5.57
N ALA A 120 0.64 -6.45 -4.35
CA ALA A 120 1.44 -6.75 -3.15
C ALA A 120 0.92 -7.97 -2.37
N ASN A 121 -0.23 -8.54 -2.74
CA ASN A 121 -0.78 -9.74 -2.10
C ASN A 121 -1.02 -9.62 -0.57
N HIS A 122 -1.07 -8.37 -0.06
CA HIS A 122 -1.23 -8.01 1.35
C HIS A 122 -2.70 -7.79 1.74
N CYS A 123 -3.30 -6.69 1.27
CA CYS A 123 -4.72 -6.39 1.46
C CYS A 123 -5.34 -5.86 0.16
N VAL A 124 -6.66 -5.65 0.14
CA VAL A 124 -7.37 -5.15 -1.05
C VAL A 124 -6.82 -3.79 -1.46
N GLY A 125 -6.30 -3.71 -2.69
CA GLY A 125 -5.71 -2.50 -3.26
C GLY A 125 -4.25 -2.26 -2.93
N ALA A 126 -3.62 -3.12 -2.11
CA ALA A 126 -2.20 -3.02 -1.81
C ALA A 126 -1.34 -3.26 -3.05
N VAL A 127 -0.35 -2.39 -3.26
CA VAL A 127 0.54 -2.45 -4.42
C VAL A 127 1.99 -2.22 -4.06
N MET A 128 2.86 -2.90 -4.80
CA MET A 128 4.26 -2.52 -4.95
C MET A 128 4.37 -1.44 -6.03
N PHE A 129 5.42 -0.62 -5.95
CA PHE A 129 5.77 0.35 -6.98
C PHE A 129 7.14 0.02 -7.58
N LEU A 130 7.17 -0.24 -8.89
CA LEU A 130 8.41 -0.24 -9.67
C LEU A 130 8.60 1.17 -10.24
N PHE A 131 9.63 1.88 -9.78
CA PHE A 131 10.02 3.20 -10.28
C PHE A 131 11.20 3.07 -11.22
N GLU A 132 11.09 3.66 -12.41
CA GLU A 132 12.13 3.70 -13.43
C GLU A 132 12.34 5.14 -13.91
N GLY A 133 13.58 5.59 -14.02
CA GLY A 133 13.89 6.94 -14.50
C GLY A 133 15.36 7.30 -14.31
N SER A 134 15.90 8.15 -15.18
CA SER A 134 17.29 8.63 -15.10
C SER A 134 18.34 7.50 -15.00
N GLY A 135 18.08 6.36 -15.65
CA GLY A 135 18.95 5.17 -15.60
C GLY A 135 18.90 4.40 -14.27
N LYS A 136 17.93 4.69 -13.41
CA LYS A 136 17.69 4.00 -12.14
C LYS A 136 16.40 3.20 -12.16
N ALA A 137 16.40 2.08 -11.45
CA ALA A 137 15.24 1.22 -11.23
C ALA A 137 15.15 0.81 -9.76
N VAL A 138 14.01 1.10 -9.11
CA VAL A 138 13.78 0.79 -7.69
C VAL A 138 12.44 0.10 -7.51
N LEU A 139 12.41 -0.95 -6.69
CA LEU A 139 11.17 -1.60 -6.26
C LEU A 139 10.86 -1.22 -4.80
N TYR A 140 9.71 -0.61 -4.57
CA TYR A 140 9.14 -0.42 -3.23
C TYR A 140 8.01 -1.41 -3.03
N THR A 141 8.11 -2.29 -2.04
CA THR A 141 7.13 -3.37 -1.88
C THR A 141 5.82 -2.94 -1.22
N GLY A 142 5.83 -1.83 -0.47
CA GLY A 142 4.85 -1.62 0.59
C GLY A 142 4.91 -2.78 1.56
N ASP A 143 3.78 -3.09 2.19
CA ASP A 143 3.61 -4.36 2.91
C ASP A 143 3.27 -5.47 1.91
N ILE A 144 3.92 -6.62 2.02
CA ILE A 144 3.84 -7.68 1.02
C ILE A 144 3.79 -9.07 1.66
N ARG A 145 3.03 -9.98 1.05
CA ARG A 145 3.04 -11.41 1.42
C ARG A 145 3.55 -12.29 0.28
N CYS A 146 4.81 -12.70 0.36
CA CYS A 146 5.49 -13.48 -0.68
C CYS A 146 5.20 -14.98 -0.63
N GLU A 147 4.01 -15.40 -1.04
CA GLU A 147 3.69 -16.84 -1.17
C GLU A 147 4.30 -17.45 -2.45
N PRO A 148 4.59 -18.76 -2.51
CA PRO A 148 5.24 -19.37 -3.68
C PRO A 148 4.52 -19.09 -5.02
N ARG A 149 3.18 -19.14 -5.03
CA ARG A 149 2.37 -18.80 -6.21
C ARG A 149 2.50 -17.34 -6.60
N PHE A 150 2.51 -16.45 -5.61
CA PHE A 150 2.68 -15.01 -5.83
C PHE A 150 4.07 -14.68 -6.40
N VAL A 151 5.14 -15.26 -5.83
CA VAL A 151 6.51 -15.09 -6.33
C VAL A 151 6.62 -15.58 -7.79
N THR A 152 6.01 -16.73 -8.09
CA THR A 152 5.96 -17.25 -9.47
C THR A 152 5.25 -16.27 -10.41
N ALA A 153 4.11 -15.71 -10.00
CA ALA A 153 3.38 -14.73 -10.81
C ALA A 153 4.19 -13.45 -11.05
N ILE A 154 4.85 -12.90 -10.02
CA ILE A 154 5.66 -11.69 -10.14
C ILE A 154 6.89 -11.92 -11.03
N THR A 155 7.58 -13.07 -10.91
CA THR A 155 8.75 -13.38 -11.75
C THR A 155 8.40 -13.56 -13.23
N GLN A 156 7.16 -13.92 -13.53
CA GLN A 156 6.63 -14.07 -14.89
C GLN A 156 5.92 -12.80 -15.41
N ASN A 157 5.77 -11.77 -14.58
CA ASN A 157 5.12 -10.53 -14.98
C ASN A 157 5.94 -9.84 -16.08
N PRO A 158 5.33 -9.41 -17.20
CA PRO A 158 6.04 -8.75 -18.30
C PRO A 158 6.86 -7.53 -17.88
N ASN A 159 6.43 -6.80 -16.85
CA ASN A 159 7.13 -5.63 -16.33
C ASN A 159 8.33 -5.99 -15.42
N MET A 160 8.40 -7.24 -14.93
CA MET A 160 9.43 -7.75 -14.02
C MET A 160 10.35 -8.81 -14.66
N ILE A 161 10.00 -9.33 -15.84
CA ILE A 161 10.71 -10.46 -16.45
C ILE A 161 12.17 -10.13 -16.77
N GLU A 162 12.47 -8.93 -17.24
CA GLU A 162 13.84 -8.48 -17.51
C GLU A 162 14.68 -8.33 -16.22
N TYR A 163 14.04 -8.00 -15.11
CA TYR A 163 14.69 -7.96 -13.79
C TYR A 163 14.89 -9.37 -13.21
N SER A 164 13.92 -10.26 -13.44
CA SER A 164 13.92 -11.63 -12.91
C SER A 164 14.89 -12.55 -13.65
N LEU A 165 15.07 -12.34 -14.96
CA LEU A 165 15.99 -13.12 -15.80
C LEU A 165 17.42 -12.55 -15.84
N GLY A 166 17.62 -11.32 -15.35
CA GLY A 166 18.94 -10.67 -15.28
C GLY A 166 19.34 -9.65 -16.36
N PRO A 167 18.63 -9.44 -17.50
CA PRO A 167 18.93 -8.34 -18.42
C PRO A 167 18.89 -6.93 -17.78
N LYS A 168 18.03 -6.73 -16.77
CA LYS A 168 17.97 -5.52 -15.96
C LYS A 168 18.29 -5.84 -14.50
N THR A 169 18.73 -4.83 -13.76
CA THR A 169 19.00 -4.94 -12.32
C THR A 169 18.30 -3.80 -11.60
N LEU A 170 17.70 -4.10 -10.45
CA LEU A 170 17.17 -3.09 -9.55
C LEU A 170 18.34 -2.48 -8.77
N ASP A 171 18.44 -1.16 -8.75
CA ASP A 171 19.40 -0.43 -7.92
C ASP A 171 19.10 -0.62 -6.43
N ARG A 172 17.81 -0.74 -6.07
CA ARG A 172 17.37 -0.92 -4.69
C ARG A 172 16.01 -1.59 -4.59
N ILE A 173 15.84 -2.36 -3.51
CA ILE A 173 14.54 -2.84 -3.04
C ILE A 173 14.28 -2.25 -1.66
N TYR A 174 13.18 -1.53 -1.51
CA TYR A 174 12.63 -1.13 -0.23
C TYR A 174 11.61 -2.18 0.19
N LEU A 175 12.06 -3.09 1.06
CA LEU A 175 11.39 -4.35 1.37
C LEU A 175 10.62 -4.28 2.70
N ASP A 176 9.44 -4.88 2.72
CA ASP A 176 8.73 -5.24 3.95
C ASP A 176 9.57 -6.24 4.77
N THR A 177 9.95 -5.83 5.95
CA THR A 177 10.74 -6.64 6.89
C THR A 177 9.97 -6.94 8.17
N SER A 178 8.64 -6.92 8.10
CA SER A 178 7.76 -7.19 9.26
C SER A 178 7.97 -8.58 9.85
N VAL A 179 8.30 -9.56 9.01
CA VAL A 179 8.68 -10.91 9.44
C VAL A 179 10.00 -11.29 8.77
N LEU A 180 11.08 -11.31 9.56
CA LEU A 180 12.41 -11.76 9.13
C LEU A 180 12.82 -13.11 9.74
N ASP A 181 12.09 -13.56 10.76
CA ASP A 181 12.40 -14.79 11.46
C ASP A 181 12.02 -16.02 10.62
N ASP A 182 12.84 -17.07 10.72
CA ASP A 182 12.61 -18.35 10.05
C ASP A 182 11.60 -19.20 10.84
N PHE A 183 10.33 -18.80 10.80
CA PHE A 183 9.23 -19.64 11.27
C PHE A 183 8.28 -19.97 10.13
N PRO A 184 7.74 -21.20 10.09
CA PRO A 184 6.85 -21.63 9.04
C PRO A 184 5.52 -20.87 9.13
N LEU A 185 5.31 -19.95 8.20
CA LEU A 185 4.03 -19.30 7.98
C LEU A 185 3.21 -20.11 6.97
N PRO A 186 2.01 -20.60 7.34
CA PRO A 186 1.15 -21.27 6.38
C PRO A 186 0.73 -20.30 5.28
N THR A 187 0.47 -20.84 4.09
CA THR A 187 -0.16 -20.07 3.02
C THR A 187 -1.57 -19.61 3.44
N LYS A 188 -2.10 -18.57 2.80
CA LYS A 188 -3.47 -18.09 2.97
C LYS A 188 -4.48 -19.21 2.71
N ALA A 189 -4.19 -20.08 1.75
CA ALA A 189 -5.04 -21.24 1.45
C ALA A 189 -5.06 -22.25 2.60
N GLU A 190 -3.89 -22.58 3.17
CA GLU A 190 -3.78 -23.48 4.33
C GLU A 190 -4.44 -22.87 5.57
N GLY A 191 -4.17 -21.59 5.87
CA GLY A 191 -4.81 -20.91 6.99
C GLY A 191 -6.33 -20.83 6.87
N LEU A 192 -6.85 -20.59 5.65
CA LEU A 192 -8.29 -20.64 5.39
C LEU A 192 -8.85 -22.05 5.55
N SER A 193 -8.14 -23.08 5.05
CA SER A 193 -8.55 -24.49 5.22
C SER A 193 -8.65 -24.85 6.69
N GLU A 194 -7.64 -24.49 7.49
CA GLU A 194 -7.61 -24.73 8.93
C GLU A 194 -8.78 -24.02 9.64
N LEU A 195 -9.06 -22.76 9.29
CA LEU A 195 -10.22 -22.04 9.81
C LEU A 195 -11.51 -22.78 9.47
N LEU A 196 -11.73 -23.15 8.22
CA LEU A 196 -12.95 -23.85 7.78
C LEU A 196 -13.11 -25.21 8.47
N GLU A 197 -12.02 -25.96 8.66
CA GLU A 197 -12.04 -27.23 9.40
C GLU A 197 -12.42 -27.04 10.87
N LYS A 198 -11.97 -25.96 11.51
CA LYS A 198 -12.38 -25.62 12.89
C LYS A 198 -13.85 -25.23 12.95
N LEU A 199 -14.33 -24.40 12.03
CA LEU A 199 -15.73 -23.97 11.99
C LEU A 199 -16.70 -25.14 11.77
N ARG A 200 -16.32 -26.12 10.94
CA ARG A 200 -17.13 -27.33 10.66
C ARG A 200 -17.40 -28.21 11.88
N LYS A 201 -16.65 -28.06 12.98
CA LYS A 201 -16.84 -28.83 14.21
C LYS A 201 -18.03 -28.34 15.04
N TYR A 202 -18.57 -27.17 14.72
CA TYR A 202 -19.69 -26.58 15.44
C TYR A 202 -21.03 -26.89 14.74
N PRO A 203 -22.16 -26.87 15.47
CA PRO A 203 -23.49 -26.99 14.89
C PRO A 203 -23.75 -26.00 13.74
N GLN A 204 -24.57 -26.39 12.76
CA GLN A 204 -24.86 -25.56 11.57
C GLN A 204 -25.54 -24.22 11.90
N ASP A 205 -26.21 -24.12 13.05
CA ASP A 205 -26.88 -22.93 13.55
C ASP A 205 -25.96 -22.03 14.40
N THR A 206 -24.67 -22.35 14.51
CA THR A 206 -23.69 -21.53 15.24
C THR A 206 -23.45 -20.20 14.55
N ILE A 207 -23.62 -19.10 15.28
CA ILE A 207 -23.28 -17.75 14.81
C ILE A 207 -21.86 -17.41 15.26
N PHE A 208 -20.97 -17.19 14.29
CA PHE A 208 -19.61 -16.74 14.53
C PHE A 208 -19.49 -15.22 14.36
N HIS A 209 -18.83 -14.57 15.31
CA HIS A 209 -18.51 -13.15 15.24
C HIS A 209 -17.03 -12.98 14.89
N PHE A 210 -16.75 -12.42 13.71
CA PHE A 210 -15.41 -12.05 13.30
C PHE A 210 -15.19 -10.55 13.51
N GLN A 211 -14.15 -10.20 14.22
CA GLN A 211 -13.76 -8.82 14.45
C GLN A 211 -12.42 -8.56 13.79
N SER A 212 -12.41 -7.66 12.80
CA SER A 212 -11.19 -7.12 12.21
C SER A 212 -11.15 -5.60 12.39
N TRP A 213 -9.93 -5.07 12.51
CA TRP A 213 -9.64 -3.66 12.78
C TRP A 213 -8.89 -2.99 11.64
N THR A 214 -8.42 -3.76 10.66
CA THR A 214 -7.72 -3.30 9.47
C THR A 214 -8.16 -4.12 8.25
N TYR A 215 -7.81 -3.66 7.05
CA TYR A 215 -8.09 -4.39 5.83
C TYR A 215 -7.09 -5.55 5.65
N GLY A 216 -7.53 -6.67 5.07
CA GLY A 216 -6.67 -7.85 4.89
C GLY A 216 -6.86 -8.88 6.00
#